data_AF-C9EI54-F1
#
_entry.id   AF-C9EI54-F1
#
_cell.length_a   1.000
_cell.length_b   1.000
_cell.length_c   1.000
_cell.angle_alpha   90.00
_cell.angle_beta   90.00
_cell.angle_gamma   90.00
#
_symmetry.space_group_name_H-M   'P 1'
#
loop_
_entity.id
_entity.type
_entity.pdbx_description
1 polymer ?
#
loop_
_entity_poly.entity_id
_entity_poly.type
_entity_poly.pdbx_seq_one_letter_code
_entity_poly.pdbx_strand_id
1 'polypeptide(L)'
;AEHNILMHPFHMLGVAGVFGGSLFSAMHGSLVTSSLVRETTETESQNYGYKFGQEEETYNIVAAHGYFGRLIFQYASFNNSRSLHFFLAAWPVVGIWFTALGISTMAFN
;
A
#
# COMPACT_ATOMS: atom_id res chain seq x y z
N ALA A 1 -18.75 6.61 26.36
CA ALA A 1 -19.42 7.90 26.08
C ALA A 1 -18.55 9.10 26.48
N GLU A 2 -17.61 8.93 27.40
CA GLU A 2 -16.96 10.03 28.14
C GLU A 2 -16.00 10.91 27.33
N HIS A 3 -15.42 10.43 26.23
CA HIS A 3 -14.38 11.15 25.49
C HIS A 3 -14.73 11.55 24.05
N ASN A 4 -15.97 11.29 23.60
CA ASN A 4 -16.41 11.58 22.23
C ASN A 4 -15.39 11.19 21.13
N ILE A 5 -14.77 10.00 21.28
CA ILE A 5 -13.61 9.55 20.50
C ILE A 5 -13.78 9.66 18.98
N LEU A 6 -15.01 9.45 18.47
CA LEU A 6 -15.30 9.55 17.04
C LEU A 6 -15.02 10.95 16.46
N MET A 7 -15.10 11.98 17.31
CA MET A 7 -14.82 13.37 16.95
C MET A 7 -13.35 13.77 17.19
N HIS A 8 -12.53 12.89 17.77
CA HIS A 8 -11.13 13.18 18.04
C HIS A 8 -10.27 13.06 16.76
N PRO A 9 -9.46 14.07 16.41
CA PRO A 9 -8.72 14.07 15.14
C PRO A 9 -7.72 12.91 15.05
N PHE A 10 -7.10 12.51 16.15
CA PHE A 10 -6.18 11.36 16.14
C PHE A 10 -6.88 10.02 15.88
N HIS A 11 -8.16 9.90 16.27
CA HIS A 11 -8.96 8.73 15.88
C HIS A 11 -9.26 8.77 14.37
N MET A 12 -9.64 9.94 13.83
CA MET A 12 -9.86 10.10 12.38
C MET A 12 -8.60 9.82 11.55
N LEU A 13 -7.42 10.25 12.01
CA LEU A 13 -6.13 9.90 11.40
C LEU A 13 -5.88 8.39 11.44
N GLY A 14 -6.27 7.72 12.53
CA GLY A 14 -6.28 6.26 12.64
C GLY A 14 -7.13 5.58 11.58
N VAL A 15 -8.37 6.03 11.43
CA VAL A 15 -9.31 5.54 10.42
C VAL A 15 -8.73 5.73 9.00
N ALA A 16 -8.18 6.90 8.70
CA ALA A 16 -7.50 7.15 7.42
C ALA A 16 -6.28 6.24 7.21
N GLY A 17 -5.52 5.97 8.28
CA GLY A 17 -4.40 5.03 8.27
C GLY A 17 -4.81 3.62 7.87
N VAL A 18 -5.85 3.07 8.49
CA VAL A 18 -6.30 1.68 8.23
C VAL A 18 -7.02 1.53 6.90
N PHE A 19 -7.88 2.49 6.53
CA PHE A 19 -8.57 2.47 5.23
C PHE A 19 -7.60 2.71 4.09
N GLY A 20 -6.70 3.69 4.22
CA GLY A 20 -5.66 3.92 3.23
C GLY A 20 -4.68 2.73 3.14
N GLY A 21 -4.27 2.15 4.26
CA GLY A 21 -3.41 0.95 4.27
C GLY A 21 -4.05 -0.25 3.53
N SER A 22 -5.34 -0.49 3.77
CA SER A 22 -6.10 -1.55 3.07
C SER A 22 -6.22 -1.27 1.57
N LEU A 23 -6.53 -0.01 1.20
CA LEU A 23 -6.58 0.44 -0.18
C LEU A 23 -5.23 0.26 -0.89
N PHE A 24 -4.14 0.70 -0.28
CA PHE A 24 -2.81 0.62 -0.88
C PHE A 24 -2.28 -0.81 -0.95
N SER A 25 -2.66 -1.68 -0.01
CA SER A 25 -2.38 -3.12 -0.11
C SER A 25 -3.04 -3.72 -1.36
N ALA A 26 -4.33 -3.45 -1.57
CA ALA A 26 -5.05 -3.94 -2.74
C ALA A 26 -4.49 -3.35 -4.05
N MET A 27 -4.22 -2.03 -4.05
CA MET A 27 -3.62 -1.32 -5.17
C MET A 27 -2.27 -1.94 -5.56
N HIS A 28 -1.34 -2.08 -4.60
CA HIS A 28 -0.01 -2.60 -4.87
C HIS A 28 -0.05 -4.04 -5.40
N GLY A 29 -0.79 -4.92 -4.74
CA GLY A 29 -0.95 -6.31 -5.19
C GLY A 29 -1.54 -6.40 -6.60
N SER A 30 -2.55 -5.58 -6.91
CA SER A 30 -3.17 -5.58 -8.25
C SER A 30 -2.22 -5.11 -9.35
N LEU A 31 -1.43 -4.05 -9.11
CA LEU A 31 -0.51 -3.48 -10.10
C LEU A 31 0.66 -4.42 -10.39
N VAL A 32 1.24 -5.03 -9.34
CA VAL A 32 2.30 -6.03 -9.49
C VAL A 32 1.76 -7.24 -10.27
N THR A 33 0.60 -7.79 -9.88
CA THR A 33 0.01 -8.96 -10.55
C THR A 33 -0.32 -8.66 -12.02
N SER A 34 -0.81 -7.46 -12.34
CA SER A 34 -1.13 -7.08 -13.72
C SER A 34 0.07 -6.90 -14.64
N SER A 35 1.29 -6.87 -14.09
CA SER A 35 2.51 -6.56 -14.82
C SER A 35 3.57 -7.65 -14.71
N LEU A 36 3.19 -8.85 -14.25
CA LEU A 36 4.06 -10.04 -14.27
C LEU A 36 4.55 -10.33 -15.69
N VAL A 37 5.84 -10.65 -15.80
CA VAL A 37 6.41 -11.16 -17.06
C VAL A 37 5.89 -12.58 -17.30
N ARG A 38 5.54 -12.91 -18.54
CA ARG A 38 4.99 -14.23 -18.88
C ARG A 38 6.10 -15.28 -18.91
N GLU A 39 6.18 -16.07 -17.85
CA GLU A 39 7.17 -17.16 -17.67
C GLU A 39 6.54 -18.56 -17.62
N THR A 40 5.21 -18.67 -17.76
CA THR A 40 4.47 -19.94 -17.63
C THR A 40 3.45 -20.12 -18.77
N THR A 41 2.93 -21.34 -18.88
CA THR A 41 1.84 -21.69 -19.80
C THR A 41 0.47 -21.45 -19.15
N GLU A 42 -0.59 -21.50 -19.96
CA GLU A 42 -1.97 -21.21 -19.51
C GLU A 42 -2.54 -22.29 -18.59
N THR A 43 -1.95 -23.49 -18.61
CA THR A 43 -2.35 -24.63 -17.79
C THR A 43 -1.67 -24.68 -16.43
N GLU A 44 -0.70 -23.78 -16.17
CA GLU A 44 0.09 -23.74 -14.96
C GLU A 44 -0.16 -22.45 -14.18
N SER A 45 0.08 -22.47 -12.87
CA SER A 45 -0.01 -21.24 -12.07
C SER A 45 1.12 -20.27 -12.45
N GLN A 46 0.78 -18.99 -12.61
CA GLN A 46 1.75 -17.92 -12.85
C GLN A 46 2.83 -17.81 -11.76
N ASN A 47 2.52 -18.25 -10.53
CA ASN A 47 3.46 -18.26 -9.42
C ASN A 47 4.70 -19.11 -9.71
N TYR A 48 4.59 -20.15 -10.55
CA TYR A 48 5.74 -20.98 -10.93
C TYR A 48 6.74 -20.25 -11.82
N GLY A 49 6.37 -19.09 -12.38
CA GLY A 49 7.26 -18.23 -13.14
C GLY A 49 8.36 -17.61 -12.27
N TYR A 50 8.06 -17.32 -11.01
CA TYR A 50 9.07 -16.85 -10.05
C TYR A 50 9.86 -18.01 -9.46
N LYS A 51 11.19 -17.87 -9.42
CA LYS A 51 12.10 -18.77 -8.72
C LYS A 51 12.70 -18.07 -7.50
N PHE A 52 12.64 -18.75 -6.36
CA PHE A 52 13.18 -18.21 -5.11
C PHE A 52 14.68 -17.90 -5.25
N GLY A 53 15.04 -16.63 -4.99
CA GLY A 53 16.42 -16.15 -5.08
C GLY A 53 16.88 -15.73 -6.48
N GLN A 54 15.99 -15.64 -7.47
CA GLN A 54 16.35 -15.08 -8.78
C GLN A 54 16.81 -13.62 -8.67
N GLU A 55 17.74 -13.22 -9.52
CA GLU A 55 18.29 -11.86 -9.54
C GLU A 55 17.40 -10.86 -10.26
N GLU A 56 16.65 -11.32 -11.27
CA GLU A 56 15.81 -10.47 -12.11
C GLU A 56 14.43 -10.21 -11.48
N GLU A 57 13.91 -9.00 -11.69
CA GLU A 57 12.58 -8.60 -11.25
C GLU A 57 11.48 -9.39 -12.00
N THR A 58 10.48 -9.91 -11.26
CA THR A 58 9.42 -10.77 -11.83
C THR A 58 8.31 -10.00 -12.56
N TYR A 59 8.31 -8.67 -12.49
CA TYR A 59 7.26 -7.81 -13.03
C TYR A 59 7.85 -6.54 -13.65
N ASN A 60 7.13 -5.92 -14.57
CA ASN A 60 7.56 -4.70 -15.23
C ASN A 60 7.01 -3.45 -14.53
N ILE A 61 7.85 -2.83 -13.67
CA ILE A 61 7.48 -1.61 -12.95
C ILE A 61 7.17 -0.42 -13.87
N VAL A 62 7.79 -0.34 -15.05
CA VAL A 62 7.54 0.74 -16.02
C VAL A 62 6.14 0.59 -16.61
N ALA A 63 5.71 -0.65 -16.90
CA ALA A 63 4.35 -0.94 -17.35
C ALA A 63 3.32 -0.61 -16.27
N ALA A 64 3.56 -1.04 -15.01
CA ALA A 64 2.69 -0.73 -13.88
C ALA A 64 2.57 0.78 -13.63
N HIS A 65 3.70 1.50 -13.61
CA HIS A 65 3.76 2.95 -13.47
C HIS A 65 2.99 3.65 -14.60
N GLY A 66 3.20 3.21 -15.84
CA GLY A 66 2.54 3.77 -17.02
C GLY A 66 1.03 3.52 -17.05
N TYR A 67 0.56 2.39 -16.53
CA TYR A 67 -0.88 2.14 -16.35
C TYR A 67 -1.46 3.08 -15.30
N PHE A 68 -0.90 3.07 -14.09
CA PHE A 68 -1.44 3.84 -12.96
C PHE A 68 -1.34 5.36 -13.18
N GLY A 69 -0.25 5.82 -13.81
CA GLY A 69 -0.06 7.22 -14.18
C GLY A 69 -1.07 7.73 -15.22
N ARG A 70 -1.62 6.84 -16.06
CA ARG A 70 -2.73 7.17 -16.97
C ARG A 70 -4.10 7.08 -16.30
N LEU A 71 -4.25 6.20 -15.31
CA LEU A 71 -5.51 6.03 -14.57
C LEU A 71 -5.85 7.26 -13.72
N ILE A 72 -4.86 7.87 -13.07
CA ILE A 72 -5.05 9.00 -12.16
C ILE A 72 -4.41 10.28 -12.74
N PHE A 73 -3.09 10.42 -12.61
CA PHE A 73 -2.25 11.39 -13.32
C PHE A 73 -0.78 11.02 -13.12
N GLN A 74 0.09 11.33 -14.07
CA GLN A 74 1.45 10.77 -14.14
C GLN A 74 2.28 10.98 -12.86
N TYR A 75 2.16 12.14 -12.22
CA TYR A 75 2.91 12.49 -11.00
C TYR A 75 2.38 11.82 -9.72
N ALA A 76 1.18 11.24 -9.73
CA ALA A 76 0.65 10.45 -8.60
C ALA A 76 1.21 9.03 -8.56
N SER A 77 1.91 8.60 -9.61
CA SER A 77 2.42 7.23 -9.72
C SER A 77 3.88 7.15 -9.29
N PHE A 78 4.24 6.10 -8.56
CA PHE A 78 5.62 5.85 -8.16
C PHE A 78 6.40 5.22 -9.31
N ASN A 79 7.53 5.81 -9.68
CA ASN A 79 8.50 5.24 -10.63
C ASN A 79 9.76 4.69 -9.93
N ASN A 80 9.89 4.91 -8.61
CA ASN A 80 10.95 4.36 -7.77
C ASN A 80 10.34 3.37 -6.77
N SER A 81 10.72 2.09 -6.89
CA SER A 81 10.23 1.02 -6.03
C SER A 81 10.52 1.29 -4.54
N ARG A 82 11.67 1.88 -4.20
CA ARG A 82 12.04 2.16 -2.80
C ARG A 82 11.11 3.18 -2.17
N SER A 83 10.78 4.25 -2.89
CA SER A 83 9.85 5.28 -2.42
C SER A 83 8.43 4.73 -2.27
N LEU A 84 7.99 3.87 -3.20
CA LEU A 84 6.70 3.17 -3.10
C LEU A 84 6.62 2.34 -1.83
N HIS A 85 7.59 1.45 -1.60
CA HIS A 85 7.56 0.55 -0.44
C HIS A 85 7.74 1.30 0.87
N PHE A 86 8.53 2.38 0.90
CA PHE A 86 8.60 3.27 2.05
C PHE A 86 7.23 3.90 2.36
N PHE A 87 6.50 4.37 1.35
CA PHE A 87 5.16 4.91 1.53
C PHE A 87 4.16 3.86 2.05
N LEU A 88 4.20 2.65 1.48
CA LEU A 88 3.35 1.52 1.92
C LEU A 88 3.59 1.16 3.38
N ALA A 89 4.82 1.28 3.87
CA ALA A 89 5.15 1.09 5.28
C ALA A 89 4.71 2.29 6.14
N ALA A 90 5.04 3.50 5.71
CA ALA A 90 4.84 4.71 6.51
C ALA A 90 3.35 5.03 6.75
N TRP A 91 2.50 4.88 5.74
CA TRP A 91 1.09 5.28 5.82
C TRP A 91 0.31 4.63 6.97
N PRO A 92 0.21 3.27 7.05
CA PRO A 92 -0.53 2.64 8.13
C PRO A 92 0.16 2.85 9.49
N VAL A 93 1.50 2.86 9.54
CA VAL A 93 2.26 3.02 10.79
C VAL A 93 1.97 4.37 11.43
N VAL A 94 2.06 5.46 10.66
CA VAL A 94 1.80 6.82 11.17
C VAL A 94 0.35 6.95 11.64
N GLY A 95 -0.63 6.41 10.91
CA GLY A 95 -2.03 6.44 11.32
C GLY A 95 -2.28 5.72 12.65
N ILE A 96 -1.68 4.54 12.84
CA ILE A 96 -1.80 3.78 14.09
C ILE A 96 -1.07 4.50 15.25
N TRP A 97 0.08 5.13 15.00
CA TRP A 97 0.74 5.96 16.01
C TRP A 97 -0.15 7.09 16.51
N PHE A 98 -0.83 7.81 15.61
CA PHE A 98 -1.79 8.83 16.03
C PHE A 98 -2.94 8.23 16.82
N THR A 99 -3.49 7.08 16.41
CA THR A 99 -4.54 6.40 17.18
C THR A 99 -4.08 6.12 18.61
N ALA A 100 -2.87 5.58 18.77
CA ALA A 100 -2.27 5.28 20.07
C ALA A 100 -2.06 6.57 20.90
N LEU A 101 -1.57 7.64 20.29
CA LEU A 101 -1.45 8.95 20.93
C LEU A 101 -2.82 9.48 21.36
N GLY A 102 -3.87 9.32 20.55
CA GLY A 102 -5.22 9.77 20.86
C GLY A 102 -5.80 9.10 22.08
N ILE A 103 -5.65 7.77 22.18
CA ILE A 103 -6.03 7.03 23.39
C ILE A 103 -5.19 7.49 24.59
N SER A 104 -3.89 7.67 24.41
CA SER A 104 -2.96 8.09 25.47
C SER A 104 -3.29 9.47 26.02
N THR A 105 -3.73 10.42 25.18
CA THR A 105 -4.11 11.77 25.62
C THR A 105 -5.49 11.80 26.26
N MET A 106 -6.49 11.11 25.69
CA MET A 106 -7.83 11.04 26.28
C MET A 106 -7.84 10.39 27.67
N ALA A 107 -6.84 9.56 27.99
CA ALA A 107 -6.66 9.00 29.33
C ALA A 107 -6.48 10.08 30.42
N PHE A 108 -6.12 11.31 30.04
CA PHE A 108 -5.93 12.46 30.94
C PHE A 108 -7.02 13.54 30.78
N ASN A 109 -8.18 13.19 30.21
CA ASN A 109 -9.33 14.06 29.89
C ASN A 109 -8.98 15.21 28.94
#